data_AF-A0A1L9C4Z4-F1
#
_entry.id   AF-A0A1L9C4Z4-F1
#
_cell.length_a   1.000
_cell.length_b   1.000
_cell.length_c   1.000
_cell.angle_alpha   90.00
_cell.angle_beta   90.00
_cell.angle_gamma   90.00
#
_symmetry.space_group_name_H-M   'P 1'
#
loop_
_entity.id
_entity.type
_entity.pdbx_description
1 polymer ?
#
loop_
_entity_poly.entity_id
_entity_poly.type
_entity_poly.pdbx_seq_one_letter_code
_entity_poly.pdbx_strand_id
1 'polypeptide(L)'
;MQKYIDEYGPDSQMFLLVCGSSIGMMHSIFDHASPLYGRRTGQLMFEALDFFALDEWFPDFDIESRVNIYVIYGGTPKYLEEVESEDIAGNINRILDKTSILYNEPDILLKTEISDSNTYFSILKNIAQGMTKSSEIANSSGIKTTSIDYYLNVLINDLDLVKKEIPVTESRKSKKTLYRMKDNFFRFWFKFLYPNLSEIEIGNTSVVADHILSELNRFAGHTFEDITKQFLIKLNKQDKLNFKFSKIGKQWGRYQKSRGKNTYEIDLVALNEKTRQILFCECKWQNKLVDVDVLQSLIDKSRLVDWYNMERSEYFMIVSKSGFTEQARQFAEEHDFVLYTLADMQTCFLSL
;
A
#
# COMPACT_ATOMS: atom_id res chain seq x y z
N MET A 1 -8.06 -21.34 34.44
CA MET A 1 -8.33 -19.98 33.92
C MET A 1 -9.79 -19.83 33.47
N GLN A 2 -10.24 -20.59 32.46
CA GLN A 2 -11.62 -20.55 31.93
C GLN A 2 -12.72 -20.50 33.02
N LYS A 3 -12.73 -21.49 33.92
CA LYS A 3 -13.68 -21.58 35.04
C LYS A 3 -13.73 -20.29 35.88
N TYR A 4 -12.58 -19.68 36.17
CA TYR A 4 -12.53 -18.47 36.98
C TYR A 4 -13.06 -17.24 36.24
N ILE A 5 -12.82 -17.13 34.93
CA ILE A 5 -13.37 -16.04 34.12
C ILE A 5 -14.89 -16.16 34.04
N ASP A 6 -15.42 -17.37 33.88
CA ASP A 6 -16.87 -17.57 33.81
C ASP A 6 -17.57 -17.35 35.15
N GLU A 7 -16.97 -17.84 36.22
CA GLU A 7 -17.59 -17.84 37.56
C GLU A 7 -17.48 -16.48 38.25
N TYR A 8 -16.36 -15.77 38.06
CA TYR A 8 -16.08 -14.52 38.79
C TYR A 8 -15.95 -13.30 37.88
N GLY A 9 -15.81 -13.46 36.57
CA GLY A 9 -15.65 -12.36 35.61
C GLY A 9 -16.78 -11.33 35.63
N PRO A 10 -18.06 -11.73 35.63
CA PRO A 10 -19.18 -10.78 35.64
C PRO A 10 -19.20 -9.84 36.85
N ASP A 11 -18.75 -10.33 38.01
CA ASP A 11 -18.72 -9.57 39.27
C ASP A 11 -17.32 -8.99 39.59
N SER A 12 -16.36 -9.17 38.69
CA SER A 12 -14.99 -8.69 38.85
C SER A 12 -14.85 -7.24 38.41
N GLN A 13 -14.00 -6.48 39.12
CA GLN A 13 -13.54 -5.16 38.67
C GLN A 13 -12.28 -5.26 37.77
N MET A 14 -11.85 -6.46 37.39
CA MET A 14 -10.66 -6.68 36.59
C MET A 14 -10.94 -6.49 35.10
N PHE A 15 -10.09 -5.71 34.42
CA PHE A 15 -10.07 -5.59 32.97
C PHE A 15 -8.78 -6.23 32.42
N LEU A 16 -8.92 -7.26 31.59
CA LEU A 16 -7.79 -7.98 31.00
C LEU A 16 -7.52 -7.47 29.59
N LEU A 17 -6.33 -6.92 29.39
CA LEU A 17 -5.80 -6.56 28.07
C LEU A 17 -4.73 -7.57 27.66
N VAL A 18 -4.88 -8.15 26.48
CA VAL A 18 -3.87 -9.02 25.87
C VAL A 18 -3.39 -8.36 24.58
N CYS A 19 -2.08 -8.12 24.50
CA CYS A 19 -1.42 -7.55 23.33
C CYS A 19 -0.28 -8.47 22.86
N GLY A 20 -0.01 -8.46 21.55
CA GLY A 20 1.04 -9.24 20.94
C GLY A 20 1.24 -8.80 19.49
N SER A 21 2.48 -8.91 19.00
CA SER A 21 2.87 -8.55 17.62
C SER A 21 2.44 -9.61 16.59
N SER A 22 2.42 -10.87 16.99
CA SER A 22 2.06 -11.98 16.10
C SER A 22 0.54 -12.10 15.97
N ILE A 23 0.00 -11.66 14.83
CA ILE A 23 -1.44 -11.72 14.55
C ILE A 23 -1.94 -13.17 14.58
N GLY A 24 -1.17 -14.10 13.99
CA GLY A 24 -1.49 -15.52 14.00
C GLY A 24 -1.55 -16.09 15.42
N MET A 25 -0.58 -15.76 16.28
CA MET A 25 -0.60 -16.16 17.70
C MET A 25 -1.81 -15.55 18.42
N MET A 26 -2.06 -14.26 18.23
CA MET A 26 -3.19 -13.54 18.83
C MET A 26 -4.54 -14.12 18.38
N HIS A 27 -4.63 -14.69 17.19
CA HIS A 27 -5.81 -15.44 16.76
C HIS A 27 -5.92 -16.79 17.49
N SER A 28 -4.82 -17.55 17.54
CA SER A 28 -4.80 -18.89 18.18
C SER A 28 -5.14 -18.89 19.67
N ILE A 29 -4.77 -17.83 20.42
CA ILE A 29 -5.15 -17.70 21.84
C ILE A 29 -6.65 -17.51 22.04
N PHE A 30 -7.42 -17.24 21.00
CA PHE A 30 -8.89 -17.15 21.04
C PHE A 30 -9.58 -18.20 20.16
N ASP A 31 -8.84 -19.19 19.65
CA ASP A 31 -9.42 -20.29 18.87
C ASP A 31 -10.20 -21.28 19.75
N HIS A 32 -11.05 -22.10 19.13
CA HIS A 32 -11.95 -23.05 19.80
C HIS A 32 -11.30 -23.95 20.85
N ALA A 33 -10.01 -24.27 20.69
CA ALA A 33 -9.26 -25.10 21.63
C ALA A 33 -8.63 -24.32 22.79
N SER A 34 -8.69 -22.98 22.76
CA SER A 34 -8.05 -22.11 23.75
C SER A 34 -8.95 -21.84 24.97
N PRO A 35 -8.39 -21.74 26.19
CA PRO A 35 -9.11 -21.35 27.40
C PRO A 35 -9.87 -20.02 27.31
N LEU A 36 -9.46 -19.12 26.40
CA LEU A 36 -10.08 -17.81 26.21
C LEU A 36 -11.12 -17.79 25.08
N TYR A 37 -11.41 -18.94 24.46
CA TYR A 37 -12.42 -19.05 23.41
C TYR A 37 -13.77 -18.46 23.88
N GLY A 38 -14.40 -17.63 23.05
CA GLY A 38 -15.71 -17.04 23.36
C GLY A 38 -15.73 -16.02 24.51
N ARG A 39 -14.58 -15.67 25.10
CA ARG A 39 -14.46 -14.73 26.24
C ARG A 39 -13.88 -13.37 25.84
N ARG A 40 -13.67 -13.15 24.54
CA ARG A 40 -13.21 -11.89 23.98
C ARG A 40 -14.38 -10.91 23.88
N THR A 41 -14.34 -9.84 24.66
CA THR A 41 -15.37 -8.77 24.65
C THR A 41 -15.05 -7.63 23.68
N GLY A 42 -13.79 -7.51 23.25
CA GLY A 42 -13.35 -6.51 22.29
C GLY A 42 -12.05 -6.92 21.61
N GLN A 43 -11.77 -6.32 20.47
CA GLN A 43 -10.51 -6.46 19.75
C GLN A 43 -10.20 -5.14 19.06
N LEU A 44 -8.94 -4.72 19.18
CA LEU A 44 -8.40 -3.57 18.45
C LEU A 44 -7.16 -4.05 17.69
N MET A 45 -7.17 -3.91 16.38
CA MET A 45 -5.98 -4.11 15.55
C MET A 45 -5.32 -2.75 15.36
N PHE A 46 -4.05 -2.65 15.73
CA PHE A 46 -3.25 -1.45 15.45
C PHE A 46 -2.61 -1.60 14.08
N GLU A 47 -3.04 -0.76 13.14
CA GLU A 47 -2.43 -0.66 11.83
C GLU A 47 -1.31 0.40 11.86
N ALA A 48 -0.38 0.32 10.90
CA ALA A 48 0.55 1.41 10.63
C ALA A 48 -0.23 2.71 10.36
N LEU A 49 0.37 3.84 10.72
CA LEU A 49 -0.23 5.15 10.50
C LEU A 49 -0.55 5.37 9.02
N ASP A 50 -1.67 6.03 8.76
CA ASP A 50 -1.95 6.53 7.42
C ASP A 50 -1.00 7.69 7.06
N PHE A 51 -0.94 8.03 5.78
CA PHE A 51 -0.05 9.09 5.31
C PHE A 51 -0.38 10.44 5.94
N PHE A 52 -1.65 10.73 6.23
CA PHE A 52 -2.07 12.03 6.75
C PHE A 52 -1.70 12.23 8.21
N ALA A 53 -1.43 11.16 8.96
CA ALA A 53 -0.85 11.25 10.29
C ALA A 53 0.57 11.88 10.28
N LEU A 54 1.28 11.85 9.14
CA LEU A 54 2.58 12.53 9.01
C LEU A 54 2.44 14.05 9.05
N ASP A 55 1.23 14.61 8.86
CA ASP A 55 0.99 16.04 9.07
C ASP A 55 1.21 16.43 10.53
N GLU A 56 0.82 15.57 11.47
CA GLU A 56 1.04 15.78 12.90
C GLU A 56 2.44 15.34 13.35
N TRP A 57 3.00 14.30 12.72
CA TRP A 57 4.32 13.77 13.07
C TRP A 57 5.47 14.68 12.59
N PHE A 58 5.31 15.30 11.41
CA PHE A 58 6.29 16.19 10.80
C PHE A 58 5.62 17.50 10.35
N PRO A 59 5.20 18.36 11.30
CA PRO A 59 4.40 19.55 10.99
C PRO A 59 5.16 20.60 10.17
N ASP A 60 6.49 20.64 10.30
CA ASP A 60 7.34 21.60 9.60
C ASP A 60 7.69 21.14 8.17
N PHE A 61 7.39 19.89 7.82
CA PHE A 61 7.80 19.29 6.56
C PHE A 61 6.80 19.58 5.45
N ASP A 62 7.29 19.88 4.26
CA ASP A 62 6.43 20.01 3.09
C ASP A 62 5.76 18.65 2.73
N ILE A 63 4.66 18.70 1.98
CA ILE A 63 3.90 17.48 1.64
C ILE A 63 4.70 16.52 0.74
N GLU A 64 5.53 17.03 -0.18
CA GLU A 64 6.34 16.18 -1.05
C GLU A 64 7.42 15.43 -0.24
N SER A 65 8.08 16.12 0.69
CA SER A 65 9.01 15.50 1.64
C SER A 65 8.33 14.42 2.48
N ARG A 66 7.13 14.69 3.02
CA ARG A 66 6.34 13.68 3.73
C ARG A 66 5.96 12.49 2.85
N VAL A 67 5.63 12.70 1.57
CA VAL A 67 5.37 11.58 0.63
C VAL A 67 6.62 10.73 0.48
N ASN A 68 7.79 11.33 0.26
CA ASN A 68 9.05 10.59 0.12
C ASN A 68 9.41 9.83 1.41
N ILE A 69 9.19 10.42 2.58
CA ILE A 69 9.34 9.73 3.86
C ILE A 69 8.38 8.53 3.94
N TYR A 70 7.10 8.72 3.64
CA TYR A 70 6.13 7.62 3.67
C TYR A 70 6.45 6.51 2.65
N VAL A 71 7.01 6.87 1.49
CA VAL A 71 7.49 5.92 0.46
C VAL A 71 8.60 5.03 1.00
N ILE A 72 9.50 5.58 1.82
CA ILE A 72 10.65 4.86 2.38
C ILE A 72 10.26 4.13 3.66
N TYR A 73 9.68 4.83 4.64
CA TYR A 73 9.48 4.34 6.01
C TYR A 73 8.07 3.79 6.27
N GLY A 74 7.09 4.16 5.45
CA GLY A 74 5.68 3.84 5.70
C GLY A 74 5.11 4.60 6.90
N GLY A 75 4.17 3.95 7.59
CA GLY A 75 3.48 4.52 8.75
C GLY A 75 3.87 3.88 10.08
N THR A 76 4.91 3.05 10.11
CA THR A 76 5.34 2.35 11.33
C THR A 76 6.04 3.34 12.26
N PRO A 77 5.49 3.65 13.45
CA PRO A 77 6.05 4.72 14.31
C PRO A 77 7.54 4.54 14.62
N LYS A 78 7.97 3.31 14.91
CA LYS A 78 9.38 2.99 15.18
C LYS A 78 10.32 3.31 14.02
N TYR A 79 9.85 3.24 12.77
CA TYR A 79 10.64 3.59 11.60
C TYR A 79 10.62 5.11 11.36
N LEU A 80 9.50 5.77 11.65
CA LEU A 80 9.38 7.22 11.58
C LEU A 80 10.25 7.94 12.62
N GLU A 81 10.50 7.34 13.78
CA GLU A 81 11.45 7.85 14.79
C GLU A 81 12.91 7.99 14.26
N GLU A 82 13.26 7.24 13.22
CA GLU A 82 14.62 7.27 12.65
C GLU A 82 14.81 8.39 11.60
N VAL A 83 13.73 9.10 11.26
CA VAL A 83 13.76 10.26 10.36
C VAL A 83 14.25 11.49 11.12
N GLU A 84 15.35 12.09 10.66
CA GLU A 84 15.95 13.24 11.35
C GLU A 84 15.59 14.59 10.75
N SER A 85 15.33 14.63 9.44
CA SER A 85 15.06 15.88 8.71
C SER A 85 14.32 15.62 7.41
N GLU A 86 13.97 16.68 6.69
CA GLU A 86 13.43 16.62 5.32
C GLU A 86 14.45 16.16 4.28
N ASP A 87 15.76 16.14 4.61
CA ASP A 87 16.80 15.73 3.68
C ASP A 87 16.73 14.22 3.43
N ILE A 88 16.08 13.85 2.32
CA ILE A 88 15.92 12.47 1.88
C ILE A 88 17.28 11.80 1.62
N ALA A 89 18.28 12.53 1.12
CA ALA A 89 19.60 11.97 0.88
C ALA A 89 20.31 11.63 2.21
N GLY A 90 20.24 12.54 3.18
CA GLY A 90 20.69 12.31 4.56
C GLY A 90 20.03 11.08 5.18
N ASN A 91 18.71 11.00 5.14
CA ASN A 91 17.95 9.85 5.66
C ASN A 91 18.35 8.52 5.00
N ILE A 92 18.53 8.49 3.67
CA ILE A 92 19.01 7.31 2.95
C ILE A 92 20.41 6.91 3.43
N ASN A 93 21.34 7.86 3.53
CA ASN A 93 22.69 7.57 4.03
C ASN A 93 22.67 6.98 5.44
N ARG A 94 21.76 7.43 6.31
CA ARG A 94 21.58 6.86 7.66
C ARG A 94 21.04 5.43 7.59
N ILE A 95 20.05 5.14 6.74
CA ILE A 95 19.55 3.77 6.56
C ILE A 95 20.68 2.84 6.05
N LEU A 96 21.55 3.34 5.19
CA LEU A 96 22.69 2.58 4.65
C LEU A 96 23.86 2.44 5.64
N ASP A 97 23.83 3.16 6.77
CA ASP A 97 24.82 3.00 7.82
C ASP A 97 24.63 1.65 8.53
N LYS A 98 25.72 0.89 8.69
CA LYS A 98 25.69 -0.46 9.28
C LYS A 98 25.28 -0.45 10.75
N THR A 99 25.34 0.70 11.43
CA THR A 99 24.91 0.88 12.81
C THR A 99 23.44 1.26 12.94
N SER A 100 22.77 1.58 11.82
CA SER A 100 21.34 1.84 11.81
C SER A 100 20.55 0.60 12.19
N ILE A 101 19.55 0.78 13.05
CA ILE A 101 18.61 -0.30 13.40
C ILE A 101 17.87 -0.83 12.17
N LEU A 102 17.68 0.03 11.15
CA LEU A 102 16.96 -0.28 9.93
C LEU A 102 17.79 -1.09 8.92
N TYR A 103 19.12 -1.14 9.09
CA TYR A 103 20.02 -1.77 8.13
C TYR A 103 19.73 -3.27 7.93
N ASN A 104 19.44 -3.99 9.02
CA ASN A 104 19.12 -5.43 9.01
C ASN A 104 17.67 -5.75 9.43
N GLU A 105 16.83 -4.73 9.59
CA GLU A 105 15.50 -4.86 10.21
C GLU A 105 14.63 -5.96 9.56
N PRO A 106 14.44 -6.03 8.23
CA PRO A 106 13.61 -7.07 7.64
C PRO A 106 14.15 -8.50 7.83
N ASP A 107 15.47 -8.68 7.84
CA ASP A 107 16.10 -9.98 8.07
C ASP A 107 15.95 -10.42 9.53
N ILE A 108 16.17 -9.49 10.47
CA ILE A 108 16.01 -9.75 11.92
C ILE A 108 14.55 -10.11 12.24
N LEU A 109 13.59 -9.30 11.78
CA LEU A 109 12.18 -9.52 12.03
C LEU A 109 11.73 -10.89 11.51
N LEU A 110 12.10 -11.26 10.29
CA LEU A 110 11.73 -12.56 9.71
C LEU A 110 12.33 -13.74 10.47
N LYS A 111 13.57 -13.65 10.94
CA LYS A 111 14.23 -14.71 11.71
C LYS A 111 13.66 -14.86 13.12
N THR A 112 13.17 -13.77 13.70
CA THR A 112 12.53 -13.80 15.02
C THR A 112 11.12 -14.37 14.97
N GLU A 113 10.36 -14.07 13.91
CA GLU A 113 8.96 -14.50 13.78
C GLU A 113 8.80 -15.91 13.15
N ILE A 114 9.76 -16.37 12.33
CA ILE A 114 9.65 -17.65 11.60
C ILE A 114 10.92 -18.49 11.70
N SER A 115 10.76 -19.77 12.08
CA SER A 115 11.86 -20.73 12.20
C SER A 115 12.55 -21.12 10.88
N ASP A 116 11.79 -21.23 9.77
CA ASP A 116 12.33 -21.42 8.40
C ASP A 116 12.13 -20.16 7.56
N SER A 117 12.85 -19.09 7.90
CA SER A 117 12.68 -17.77 7.30
C SER A 117 13.19 -17.66 5.86
N ASN A 118 14.08 -18.54 5.40
CA ASN A 118 14.70 -18.47 4.07
C ASN A 118 13.67 -18.52 2.93
N THR A 119 12.67 -19.40 3.06
CA THR A 119 11.62 -19.53 2.04
C THR A 119 10.76 -18.27 1.96
N TYR A 120 10.37 -17.72 3.11
CA TYR A 120 9.60 -16.47 3.18
C TYR A 120 10.40 -15.27 2.69
N PHE A 121 11.67 -15.18 3.06
CA PHE A 121 12.60 -14.17 2.60
C PHE A 121 12.71 -14.18 1.06
N SER A 122 12.85 -15.37 0.46
CA SER A 122 12.88 -15.53 -1.01
C SER A 122 11.59 -15.06 -1.68
N ILE A 123 10.43 -15.37 -1.09
CA ILE A 123 9.13 -14.89 -1.59
C ILE A 123 9.05 -13.36 -1.53
N LEU A 124 9.35 -12.76 -0.38
CA LEU A 124 9.29 -11.32 -0.18
C LEU A 124 10.24 -10.57 -1.13
N LYS A 125 11.48 -11.06 -1.26
CA LYS A 125 12.45 -10.56 -2.24
C LYS A 125 11.86 -10.57 -3.66
N ASN A 126 11.29 -11.69 -4.10
CA ASN A 126 10.75 -11.79 -5.45
C ASN A 126 9.55 -10.87 -5.67
N ILE A 127 8.68 -10.71 -4.66
CA ILE A 127 7.58 -9.74 -4.74
C ILE A 127 8.10 -8.30 -4.83
N ALA A 128 9.11 -7.93 -4.03
CA ALA A 128 9.75 -6.61 -4.10
C ALA A 128 10.36 -6.31 -5.48
N GLN A 129 10.82 -7.35 -6.19
CA GLN A 129 11.38 -7.24 -7.54
C GLN A 129 10.32 -7.27 -8.65
N GLY A 130 9.03 -7.32 -8.30
CA GLY A 130 7.92 -7.16 -9.25
C GLY A 130 7.20 -8.46 -9.62
N MET A 131 7.57 -9.60 -9.04
CA MET A 131 6.84 -10.86 -9.21
C MET A 131 5.53 -10.80 -8.43
N THR A 132 4.40 -10.85 -9.13
CA THR A 132 3.10 -10.52 -8.51
C THR A 132 2.08 -11.62 -8.63
N LYS A 133 2.31 -12.61 -9.49
CA LYS A 133 1.40 -13.75 -9.63
C LYS A 133 1.89 -14.93 -8.81
N SER A 134 0.97 -15.66 -8.17
CA SER A 134 1.30 -16.84 -7.36
C SER A 134 2.21 -17.84 -8.10
N SER A 135 1.94 -18.15 -9.37
CA SER A 135 2.79 -19.05 -10.17
C SER A 135 4.17 -18.49 -10.48
N GLU A 136 4.27 -17.18 -10.70
CA GLU A 136 5.53 -16.49 -10.98
C GLU A 136 6.41 -16.46 -9.73
N ILE A 137 5.83 -16.08 -8.60
CA ILE A 137 6.47 -16.09 -7.28
C ILE A 137 6.96 -17.51 -6.94
N ALA A 138 6.10 -18.53 -7.09
CA ALA A 138 6.47 -19.92 -6.82
C ALA A 138 7.69 -20.35 -7.63
N ASN A 139 7.67 -20.13 -8.94
CA ASN A 139 8.76 -20.52 -9.84
C ASN A 139 10.06 -19.78 -9.51
N SER A 140 10.00 -18.46 -9.30
CA SER A 140 11.18 -17.64 -8.98
C SER A 140 11.74 -17.94 -7.58
N SER A 141 10.93 -18.43 -6.65
CA SER A 141 11.36 -18.83 -5.31
C SER A 141 11.79 -20.29 -5.21
N GLY A 142 11.69 -21.08 -6.29
CA GLY A 142 12.01 -22.51 -6.27
C GLY A 142 11.00 -23.36 -5.49
N ILE A 143 9.77 -22.86 -5.31
CA ILE A 143 8.71 -23.48 -4.53
C ILE A 143 7.75 -24.20 -5.47
N LYS A 144 7.26 -25.38 -5.08
CA LYS A 144 6.19 -26.05 -5.81
C LYS A 144 4.94 -25.16 -5.84
N THR A 145 4.33 -24.97 -7.01
CA THR A 145 3.11 -24.15 -7.15
C THR A 145 1.95 -24.63 -6.27
N THR A 146 1.93 -25.90 -5.87
CA THR A 146 0.92 -26.43 -4.92
C THR A 146 1.12 -25.97 -3.47
N SER A 147 2.30 -25.45 -3.13
CA SER A 147 2.67 -25.08 -1.77
C SER A 147 2.71 -23.57 -1.55
N ILE A 148 2.77 -22.76 -2.63
CA ILE A 148 2.91 -21.30 -2.52
C ILE A 148 1.76 -20.63 -1.77
N ASP A 149 0.54 -21.15 -1.90
CA ASP A 149 -0.63 -20.60 -1.22
C ASP A 149 -0.49 -20.68 0.32
N TYR A 150 0.16 -21.72 0.84
CA TYR A 150 0.47 -21.83 2.27
C TYR A 150 1.38 -20.67 2.72
N TYR A 151 2.51 -20.47 2.04
CA TYR A 151 3.47 -19.42 2.40
C TYR A 151 2.88 -18.01 2.24
N LEU A 152 2.13 -17.77 1.17
CA LEU A 152 1.44 -16.49 0.97
C LEU A 152 0.40 -16.24 2.06
N ASN A 153 -0.32 -17.26 2.52
CA ASN A 153 -1.29 -17.11 3.61
C ASN A 153 -0.61 -16.73 4.94
N VAL A 154 0.55 -17.31 5.26
CA VAL A 154 1.32 -16.91 6.46
C VAL A 154 1.80 -15.45 6.32
N LEU A 155 2.35 -15.07 5.16
CA LEU A 155 2.78 -13.68 4.91
C LEU A 155 1.65 -12.66 4.95
N ILE A 156 0.42 -13.06 4.61
CA ILE A 156 -0.76 -12.18 4.61
C ILE A 156 -1.40 -12.12 6.01
N ASN A 157 -1.66 -13.27 6.64
CA ASN A 157 -2.51 -13.34 7.82
C ASN A 157 -1.71 -13.33 9.13
N ASP A 158 -0.49 -13.86 9.13
CA ASP A 158 0.28 -14.04 10.37
C ASP A 158 1.31 -12.91 10.53
N LEU A 159 1.98 -12.54 9.43
CA LEU A 159 3.00 -11.47 9.42
C LEU A 159 2.50 -10.13 8.87
N ASP A 160 1.38 -10.10 8.14
CA ASP A 160 0.83 -8.89 7.52
C ASP A 160 1.82 -8.11 6.62
N LEU A 161 2.79 -8.81 6.02
CA LEU A 161 3.81 -8.23 5.15
C LEU A 161 3.41 -8.21 3.66
N VAL A 162 2.43 -9.04 3.28
CA VAL A 162 1.93 -9.15 1.90
C VAL A 162 0.44 -8.87 1.87
N LYS A 163 -0.02 -8.14 0.85
CA LYS A 163 -1.43 -7.93 0.55
C LYS A 163 -1.82 -8.63 -0.75
N LYS A 164 -3.06 -9.11 -0.78
CA LYS A 164 -3.73 -9.64 -1.97
C LYS A 164 -4.54 -8.54 -2.65
N GLU A 165 -4.29 -8.31 -3.93
CA GLU A 165 -5.05 -7.36 -4.75
C GLU A 165 -5.84 -8.13 -5.82
N ILE A 166 -7.09 -7.70 -6.04
CA ILE A 166 -7.95 -8.14 -7.14
C ILE A 166 -8.55 -6.91 -7.83
N PRO A 167 -8.94 -6.98 -9.11
CA PRO A 167 -9.63 -5.86 -9.75
C PRO A 167 -10.87 -5.49 -8.95
N VAL A 168 -11.11 -4.19 -8.73
CA VAL A 168 -12.17 -3.73 -7.85
C VAL A 168 -13.57 -4.17 -8.32
N THR A 169 -13.76 -4.44 -9.61
CA THR A 169 -15.04 -4.96 -10.12
C THR A 169 -15.26 -6.45 -9.88
N GLU A 170 -14.23 -7.17 -9.41
CA GLU A 170 -14.29 -8.62 -9.19
C GLU A 170 -14.67 -9.01 -7.76
N SER A 171 -15.11 -10.25 -7.60
CA SER A 171 -15.38 -10.87 -6.29
C SER A 171 -14.12 -11.44 -5.64
N ARG A 172 -14.17 -11.72 -4.34
CA ARG A 172 -13.05 -12.32 -3.57
C ARG A 172 -12.51 -13.63 -4.14
N LYS A 173 -13.29 -14.33 -4.98
CA LYS A 173 -12.91 -15.60 -5.65
C LYS A 173 -12.16 -15.39 -6.98
N SER A 174 -11.78 -14.16 -7.33
CA SER A 174 -11.15 -13.88 -8.61
C SER A 174 -9.81 -14.60 -8.80
N LYS A 175 -9.64 -15.17 -9.99
CA LYS A 175 -8.35 -15.75 -10.44
C LYS A 175 -7.36 -14.69 -10.93
N LYS A 176 -7.79 -13.43 -11.08
CA LYS A 176 -6.94 -12.30 -11.49
C LYS A 176 -6.19 -11.69 -10.30
N THR A 177 -5.76 -12.52 -9.35
CA THR A 177 -5.10 -12.08 -8.12
C THR A 177 -3.66 -11.65 -8.38
N LEU A 178 -3.26 -10.53 -7.76
CA LEU A 178 -1.87 -10.12 -7.61
C LEU A 178 -1.49 -10.06 -6.13
N TYR A 179 -0.22 -10.29 -5.82
CA TYR A 179 0.37 -10.20 -4.49
C TYR A 179 1.38 -9.07 -4.47
N ARG A 180 1.31 -8.23 -3.44
CA ARG A 180 2.16 -7.05 -3.27
C ARG A 180 2.67 -6.98 -1.84
N MET A 181 3.83 -6.37 -1.64
CA MET A 181 4.27 -6.04 -0.28
C MET A 181 3.36 -4.98 0.31
N LYS A 182 2.97 -5.16 1.57
CA LYS A 182 2.14 -4.23 2.32
C LYS A 182 2.99 -3.13 2.97
N ASP A 183 4.11 -3.53 3.59
CA ASP A 183 5.00 -2.61 4.30
C ASP A 183 5.95 -1.87 3.33
N ASN A 184 6.00 -0.55 3.45
CA ASN A 184 6.80 0.31 2.56
C ASN A 184 8.31 0.15 2.82
N PHE A 185 8.72 0.04 4.08
CA PHE A 185 10.13 -0.08 4.44
C PHE A 185 10.72 -1.42 4.01
N PHE A 186 9.99 -2.52 4.22
CA PHE A 186 10.38 -3.82 3.69
C PHE A 186 10.50 -3.77 2.17
N ARG A 187 9.55 -3.15 1.47
CA ARG A 187 9.61 -3.01 0.00
C ARG A 187 10.83 -2.21 -0.43
N PHE A 188 11.14 -1.10 0.25
CA PHE A 188 12.31 -0.28 0.00
C PHE A 188 13.60 -1.08 0.24
N TRP A 189 13.70 -1.77 1.38
CA TRP A 189 14.86 -2.54 1.78
C TRP A 189 15.17 -3.68 0.80
N PHE A 190 14.17 -4.49 0.44
CA PHE A 190 14.35 -5.58 -0.54
C PHE A 190 14.63 -5.08 -1.96
N LYS A 191 14.18 -3.87 -2.29
CA LYS A 191 14.42 -3.27 -3.61
C LYS A 191 15.84 -2.69 -3.73
N PHE A 192 16.31 -2.03 -2.68
CA PHE A 192 17.50 -1.18 -2.74
C PHE A 192 18.64 -1.61 -1.81
N LEU A 193 18.37 -1.90 -0.54
CA LEU A 193 19.42 -2.27 0.41
C LEU A 193 19.93 -3.68 0.13
N TYR A 194 19.03 -4.66 0.17
CA TYR A 194 19.39 -6.07 0.09
C TYR A 194 20.24 -6.43 -1.14
N PRO A 195 19.91 -5.99 -2.37
CA PRO A 195 20.74 -6.30 -3.54
C PRO A 195 22.13 -5.67 -3.51
N ASN A 196 22.34 -4.63 -2.69
CA ASN A 196 23.56 -3.84 -2.63
C ASN A 196 24.33 -3.99 -1.31
N LEU A 197 23.96 -4.94 -0.43
CA LEU A 197 24.63 -5.15 0.86
C LEU A 197 26.14 -5.31 0.70
N SER A 198 26.60 -6.09 -0.28
CA SER A 198 28.04 -6.28 -0.52
C SER A 198 28.75 -4.99 -0.94
N GLU A 199 28.12 -4.13 -1.74
CA GLU A 199 28.67 -2.82 -2.14
C GLU A 199 28.78 -1.88 -0.93
N ILE A 200 27.74 -1.86 -0.09
CA ILE A 200 27.75 -1.08 1.17
C ILE A 200 28.82 -1.63 2.11
N GLU A 201 29.01 -2.95 2.15
CA GLU A 201 29.99 -3.59 3.01
C GLU A 201 31.44 -3.19 2.70
N ILE A 202 31.77 -3.04 1.42
CA ILE A 202 33.10 -2.61 0.96
C ILE A 202 33.28 -1.09 0.92
N GLY A 203 32.29 -0.32 1.36
CA GLY A 203 32.37 1.14 1.52
C GLY A 203 31.86 1.96 0.33
N ASN A 204 31.21 1.34 -0.66
CA ASN A 204 30.63 2.04 -1.82
C ASN A 204 29.24 2.64 -1.53
N THR A 205 28.98 3.05 -0.29
CA THR A 205 27.67 3.52 0.19
C THR A 205 27.14 4.71 -0.61
N SER A 206 28.01 5.65 -1.00
CA SER A 206 27.61 6.83 -1.79
C SER A 206 27.05 6.44 -3.16
N VAL A 207 27.66 5.47 -3.84
CA VAL A 207 27.19 4.97 -5.15
C VAL A 207 25.79 4.36 -5.02
N VAL A 208 25.55 3.61 -3.94
CA VAL A 208 24.25 3.02 -3.64
C VAL A 208 23.22 4.10 -3.33
N ALA A 209 23.58 5.10 -2.52
CA ALA A 209 22.71 6.24 -2.20
C ALA A 209 22.30 7.02 -3.46
N ASP A 210 23.25 7.35 -4.34
CA ASP A 210 23.00 8.05 -5.60
C ASP A 210 22.05 7.25 -6.51
N HIS A 211 22.26 5.94 -6.61
CA HIS A 211 21.37 5.05 -7.35
C HIS A 211 19.95 5.06 -6.77
N ILE A 212 19.80 4.96 -5.44
CA ILE A 212 18.49 5.02 -4.78
C ILE A 212 17.79 6.36 -5.09
N LEU A 213 18.49 7.48 -4.92
CA LEU A 213 17.96 8.81 -5.18
C LEU A 213 17.48 8.96 -6.63
N SER A 214 18.24 8.43 -7.60
CA SER A 214 17.87 8.47 -9.02
C SER A 214 16.60 7.66 -9.35
N GLU A 215 16.32 6.63 -8.54
CA GLU A 215 15.23 5.68 -8.73
C GLU A 215 14.00 5.97 -7.85
N LEU A 216 14.17 6.78 -6.80
CA LEU A 216 13.15 7.00 -5.78
C LEU A 216 11.84 7.54 -6.37
N ASN A 217 11.92 8.48 -7.33
CA ASN A 217 10.73 9.02 -7.98
C ASN A 217 9.94 7.93 -8.73
N ARG A 218 10.62 6.97 -9.37
CA ARG A 218 9.94 5.84 -10.03
C ARG A 218 9.36 4.87 -9.01
N PHE A 219 10.08 4.61 -7.92
CA PHE A 219 9.67 3.71 -6.85
C PHE A 219 8.43 4.22 -6.08
N ALA A 220 8.30 5.54 -5.94
CA ALA A 220 7.22 6.19 -5.19
C ALA A 220 5.82 6.00 -5.82
N GLY A 221 5.71 5.71 -7.12
CA GLY A 221 4.44 5.68 -7.85
C GLY A 221 3.36 4.83 -7.17
N HIS A 222 3.68 3.59 -6.78
CA HIS A 222 2.71 2.71 -6.13
C HIS A 222 2.29 3.17 -4.73
N THR A 223 3.21 3.76 -3.95
CA THR A 223 2.83 4.35 -2.67
C THR A 223 1.97 5.59 -2.88
N PHE A 224 2.24 6.39 -3.92
CA PHE A 224 1.42 7.55 -4.22
C PHE A 224 -0.01 7.17 -4.63
N GLU A 225 -0.20 6.04 -5.32
CA GLU A 225 -1.52 5.46 -5.55
C GLU A 225 -2.21 5.07 -4.23
N ASP A 226 -1.49 4.44 -3.29
CA ASP A 226 -2.03 4.09 -1.96
C ASP A 226 -2.37 5.35 -1.13
N ILE A 227 -1.55 6.40 -1.18
CA ILE A 227 -1.83 7.72 -0.56
C ILE A 227 -3.09 8.33 -1.19
N THR A 228 -3.21 8.30 -2.52
CA THR A 228 -4.39 8.81 -3.22
C THR A 228 -5.65 8.02 -2.83
N LYS A 229 -5.53 6.71 -2.62
CA LYS A 229 -6.64 5.90 -2.11
C LYS A 229 -7.06 6.34 -0.71
N GLN A 230 -6.11 6.59 0.20
CA GLN A 230 -6.39 7.13 1.53
C GLN A 230 -7.07 8.50 1.44
N PHE A 231 -6.58 9.38 0.55
CA PHE A 231 -7.15 10.70 0.27
C PHE A 231 -8.63 10.61 -0.10
N LEU A 232 -8.97 9.78 -1.09
CA LEU A 232 -10.33 9.58 -1.56
C LEU A 232 -11.24 8.99 -0.50
N ILE A 233 -10.74 8.04 0.31
CA ILE A 233 -11.52 7.49 1.43
C ILE A 233 -11.86 8.58 2.43
N LYS A 234 -10.92 9.49 2.73
CA LYS A 234 -11.13 10.57 3.69
C LYS A 234 -12.12 11.62 3.15
N LEU A 235 -11.99 12.03 1.88
CA LEU A 235 -12.98 12.89 1.22
C LEU A 235 -14.38 12.25 1.19
N ASN A 236 -14.46 10.95 0.89
CA ASN A 236 -15.71 10.19 0.90
C ASN A 236 -16.35 10.14 2.30
N LYS A 237 -15.55 9.98 3.37
CA LYS A 237 -16.07 10.04 4.76
C LYS A 237 -16.58 11.43 5.15
N GLN A 238 -16.01 12.49 4.58
CA GLN A 238 -16.35 13.89 4.88
C GLN A 238 -17.43 14.48 3.96
N ASP A 239 -18.05 13.68 3.08
CA ASP A 239 -19.05 14.17 2.11
C ASP A 239 -18.52 15.26 1.17
N LYS A 240 -17.19 15.31 0.94
CA LYS A 240 -16.54 16.30 0.07
C LYS A 240 -16.49 15.89 -1.41
N LEU A 241 -16.97 14.70 -1.75
CA LEU A 241 -17.08 14.22 -3.13
C LEU A 241 -18.53 14.38 -3.63
N ASN A 242 -18.69 14.70 -4.91
CA ASN A 242 -20.01 14.79 -5.57
C ASN A 242 -20.73 13.43 -5.69
N PHE A 243 -20.11 12.34 -5.24
CA PHE A 243 -20.68 11.01 -5.16
C PHE A 243 -20.11 10.27 -3.95
N LYS A 244 -20.80 9.22 -3.51
CA LYS A 244 -20.31 8.31 -2.46
C LYS A 244 -19.89 6.98 -3.06
N PHE A 245 -18.89 6.33 -2.48
CA PHE A 245 -18.53 4.95 -2.83
C PHE A 245 -18.43 4.04 -1.61
N SER A 246 -18.61 2.74 -1.85
CA SER A 246 -18.50 1.68 -0.84
C SER A 246 -17.31 0.74 -1.09
N LYS A 247 -16.70 0.79 -2.27
CA LYS A 247 -15.54 -0.03 -2.63
C LYS A 247 -14.55 0.82 -3.42
N ILE A 248 -13.25 0.68 -3.16
CA ILE A 248 -12.20 1.35 -3.91
C ILE A 248 -10.97 0.44 -4.01
N GLY A 249 -10.36 0.39 -5.18
CA GLY A 249 -9.16 -0.38 -5.45
C GLY A 249 -8.70 -0.23 -6.89
N LYS A 250 -7.60 -0.89 -7.26
CA LYS A 250 -7.12 -0.85 -8.64
C LYS A 250 -8.00 -1.69 -9.56
N GLN A 251 -7.94 -1.41 -10.85
CA GLN A 251 -8.67 -2.16 -11.86
C GLN A 251 -7.74 -2.57 -13.00
N TRP A 252 -7.69 -3.86 -13.31
CA TRP A 252 -6.96 -4.37 -14.47
C TRP A 252 -7.72 -5.49 -15.17
N GLY A 253 -7.42 -5.64 -16.46
CA GLY A 253 -8.07 -6.65 -17.28
C GLY A 253 -7.32 -6.96 -18.56
N ARG A 254 -7.88 -7.88 -19.34
CA ARG A 254 -7.45 -8.17 -20.70
C ARG A 254 -8.51 -7.70 -21.68
N TYR A 255 -8.09 -7.22 -22.85
CA TYR A 255 -8.97 -6.84 -23.95
C TYR A 255 -8.40 -7.38 -25.26
N GLN A 256 -9.25 -7.61 -26.26
CA GLN A 256 -8.81 -8.18 -27.53
C GLN A 256 -8.21 -7.10 -28.44
N LYS A 257 -6.99 -7.31 -28.90
CA LYS A 257 -6.31 -6.47 -29.91
C LYS A 257 -5.54 -7.36 -30.88
N SER A 258 -5.46 -6.96 -32.15
CA SER A 258 -4.81 -7.74 -33.21
C SER A 258 -3.28 -7.83 -33.07
N ARG A 259 -2.63 -6.79 -32.51
CA ARG A 259 -1.20 -6.76 -32.16
C ARG A 259 -0.95 -5.81 -30.97
N GLY A 260 0.07 -6.11 -30.17
CA GLY A 260 0.52 -5.28 -29.04
C GLY A 260 -0.01 -5.72 -27.67
N LYS A 261 0.17 -4.86 -26.65
CA LYS A 261 -0.30 -5.11 -25.28
C LYS A 261 -1.83 -5.25 -25.28
N ASN A 262 -2.31 -6.31 -24.65
CA ASN A 262 -3.72 -6.68 -24.58
C ASN A 262 -4.26 -6.59 -23.14
N THR A 263 -3.60 -5.78 -22.31
CA THR A 263 -3.99 -5.53 -20.91
C THR A 263 -4.17 -4.05 -20.67
N TYR A 264 -5.14 -3.70 -19.84
CA TYR A 264 -5.36 -2.35 -19.34
C TYR A 264 -5.26 -2.34 -17.82
N GLU A 265 -4.93 -1.18 -17.28
CA GLU A 265 -4.83 -0.92 -15.84
C GLU A 265 -5.25 0.53 -15.57
N ILE A 266 -6.06 0.73 -14.54
CA ILE A 266 -6.47 2.01 -13.98
C ILE A 266 -6.07 1.98 -12.50
N ASP A 267 -5.30 2.99 -12.09
CA ASP A 267 -4.66 3.07 -10.78
C ASP A 267 -5.68 2.92 -9.65
N LEU A 268 -6.78 3.67 -9.70
CA LEU A 268 -7.87 3.57 -8.73
C LEU A 268 -9.24 3.66 -9.41
N VAL A 269 -10.14 2.79 -8.96
CA VAL A 269 -11.55 2.81 -9.33
C VAL A 269 -12.38 2.70 -8.06
N ALA A 270 -13.34 3.61 -7.88
CA ALA A 270 -14.25 3.63 -6.74
C ALA A 270 -15.69 3.33 -7.21
N LEU A 271 -16.36 2.43 -6.51
CA LEU A 271 -17.66 1.88 -6.91
C LEU A 271 -18.72 2.16 -5.85
N ASN A 272 -19.90 2.54 -6.32
CA ASN A 272 -21.14 2.49 -5.56
C ASN A 272 -22.12 1.54 -6.25
N GLU A 273 -22.23 0.33 -5.72
CA GLU A 273 -23.09 -0.70 -6.33
C GLU A 273 -24.59 -0.35 -6.22
N LYS A 274 -24.99 0.47 -5.23
CA LYS A 274 -26.39 0.85 -5.03
C LYS A 274 -26.84 1.91 -6.03
N THR A 275 -26.02 2.93 -6.25
CA THR A 275 -26.32 4.05 -7.17
C THR A 275 -25.75 3.85 -8.56
N ARG A 276 -25.00 2.77 -8.80
CA ARG A 276 -24.29 2.47 -10.06
C ARG A 276 -23.34 3.60 -10.47
N GLN A 277 -22.73 4.25 -9.50
CA GLN A 277 -21.74 5.30 -9.74
C GLN A 277 -20.33 4.71 -9.71
N ILE A 278 -19.47 5.16 -10.63
CA ILE A 278 -18.09 4.73 -10.75
C ILE A 278 -17.18 5.94 -10.93
N LEU A 279 -16.09 6.00 -10.15
CA LEU A 279 -15.00 6.93 -10.37
C LEU A 279 -13.81 6.19 -10.96
N PHE A 280 -13.23 6.73 -12.03
CA PHE A 280 -11.95 6.32 -12.58
C PHE A 280 -10.91 7.37 -12.21
N CYS A 281 -9.77 6.93 -11.68
CA CYS A 281 -8.73 7.82 -11.18
C CYS A 281 -7.34 7.34 -11.59
N GLU A 282 -6.52 8.28 -12.08
CA GLU A 282 -5.09 8.07 -12.36
C GLU A 282 -4.26 8.94 -11.41
N CYS A 283 -3.16 8.37 -10.91
CA CYS A 283 -2.22 9.01 -10.01
C CYS A 283 -0.90 9.22 -10.74
N LYS A 284 -0.32 10.43 -10.66
CA LYS A 284 0.86 10.79 -11.44
C LYS A 284 1.93 11.39 -10.53
N TRP A 285 2.83 10.52 -10.06
CA TRP A 285 4.03 10.92 -9.33
C TRP A 285 5.21 11.13 -10.30
N GLN A 286 5.27 12.30 -10.91
CA GLN A 286 6.28 12.66 -11.90
C GLN A 286 6.59 14.14 -11.82
N ASN A 287 7.81 14.53 -12.20
CA ASN A 287 8.26 15.94 -12.21
C ASN A 287 7.76 16.73 -13.44
N LYS A 288 6.97 16.09 -14.31
CA LYS A 288 6.38 16.71 -15.50
C LYS A 288 4.89 16.99 -15.24
N LEU A 289 4.41 18.15 -15.71
CA LEU A 289 2.97 18.43 -15.78
C LEU A 289 2.24 17.31 -16.53
N VAL A 290 1.06 16.95 -16.02
CA VAL A 290 0.13 16.06 -16.69
C VAL A 290 -0.49 16.79 -17.87
N ASP A 291 -0.54 16.12 -19.02
CA ASP A 291 -1.07 16.66 -20.26
C ASP A 291 -2.35 15.89 -20.67
N VAL A 292 -3.02 16.36 -21.73
CA VAL A 292 -4.32 15.86 -22.22
C VAL A 292 -4.30 14.35 -22.51
N ASP A 293 -3.15 13.81 -22.90
CA ASP A 293 -2.98 12.40 -23.24
C ASP A 293 -3.33 11.46 -22.07
N VAL A 294 -3.04 11.86 -20.83
CA VAL A 294 -3.38 11.07 -19.63
C VAL A 294 -4.89 11.03 -19.42
N LEU A 295 -5.58 12.16 -19.59
CA LEU A 295 -7.04 12.26 -19.41
C LEU A 295 -7.75 11.45 -20.47
N GLN A 296 -7.36 11.60 -21.74
CA GLN A 296 -7.92 10.85 -22.86
C GLN A 296 -7.69 9.33 -22.69
N SER A 297 -6.49 8.93 -22.26
CA SER A 297 -6.16 7.53 -21.97
C SER A 297 -7.06 6.95 -20.87
N LEU A 298 -7.41 7.73 -19.84
CA LEU A 298 -8.31 7.29 -18.78
C LEU A 298 -9.74 7.03 -19.30
N ILE A 299 -10.27 7.92 -20.16
CA ILE A 299 -11.56 7.71 -20.84
C ILE A 299 -11.51 6.43 -21.70
N ASP A 300 -10.43 6.22 -22.44
CA ASP A 300 -10.33 5.04 -23.30
C ASP A 300 -10.25 3.74 -22.49
N LYS A 301 -9.55 3.75 -21.35
CA LYS A 301 -9.49 2.61 -20.43
C LYS A 301 -10.82 2.37 -19.72
N SER A 302 -11.58 3.40 -19.36
CA SER A 302 -12.86 3.26 -18.65
C SER A 302 -13.85 2.43 -19.45
N ARG A 303 -13.84 2.58 -20.78
CA ARG A 303 -14.65 1.78 -21.72
C ARG A 303 -14.35 0.29 -21.70
N LEU A 304 -13.16 -0.12 -21.22
CA LEU A 304 -12.76 -1.52 -21.10
C LEU A 304 -13.16 -2.16 -19.76
N VAL A 305 -13.66 -1.36 -18.82
CA VAL A 305 -14.11 -1.83 -17.50
C VAL A 305 -15.54 -2.34 -17.63
N ASP A 306 -15.72 -3.66 -17.53
CA ASP A 306 -17.03 -4.30 -17.55
C ASP A 306 -17.70 -4.21 -16.17
N TRP A 307 -18.54 -3.18 -15.98
CA TRP A 307 -19.29 -2.94 -14.75
C TRP A 307 -20.45 -1.99 -15.03
N TYR A 308 -21.70 -2.48 -15.10
CA TYR A 308 -22.93 -1.72 -15.38
C TYR A 308 -22.83 -0.74 -16.57
N ASN A 309 -22.16 -1.11 -17.65
CA ASN A 309 -21.78 -0.18 -18.74
C ASN A 309 -22.94 0.63 -19.36
N MET A 310 -24.17 0.09 -19.35
CA MET A 310 -25.35 0.75 -19.91
C MET A 310 -26.10 1.65 -18.92
N GLU A 311 -25.77 1.57 -17.63
CA GLU A 311 -26.59 2.15 -16.55
C GLU A 311 -25.77 2.93 -15.53
N ARG A 312 -24.43 2.98 -15.69
CA ARG A 312 -23.54 3.62 -14.72
C ARG A 312 -23.36 5.10 -14.99
N SER A 313 -23.18 5.87 -13.93
CA SER A 313 -22.68 7.25 -14.03
C SER A 313 -21.19 7.26 -13.77
N GLU A 314 -20.43 7.84 -14.70
CA GLU A 314 -18.97 7.89 -14.66
C GLU A 314 -18.48 9.23 -14.12
N TYR A 315 -17.49 9.18 -13.25
CA TYR A 315 -16.72 10.31 -12.78
C TYR A 315 -15.25 10.07 -13.12
N PHE A 316 -14.52 11.14 -13.39
CA PHE A 316 -13.11 11.08 -13.72
C PHE A 316 -12.29 11.98 -12.81
N MET A 317 -11.13 11.50 -12.40
CA MET A 317 -10.21 12.26 -11.58
C MET A 317 -8.77 12.01 -11.95
N ILE A 318 -7.94 13.04 -11.90
CA ILE A 318 -6.49 12.89 -11.96
C ILE A 318 -5.87 13.54 -10.74
N VAL A 319 -4.93 12.84 -10.13
CA VAL A 319 -4.09 13.37 -9.05
C VAL A 319 -2.66 13.49 -9.56
N SER A 320 -2.06 14.67 -9.44
CA SER A 320 -0.73 14.97 -9.98
C SER A 320 0.21 15.57 -8.94
N LYS A 321 1.44 15.07 -8.90
CA LYS A 321 2.54 15.67 -8.12
C LYS A 321 2.83 17.10 -8.58
N SER A 322 3.17 17.26 -9.86
CA SER A 322 3.62 18.54 -10.42
C SER A 322 2.49 19.42 -10.96
N GLY A 323 1.25 18.92 -11.01
CA GLY A 323 0.10 19.64 -11.58
C GLY A 323 -0.15 19.33 -13.05
N PHE A 324 -0.76 20.27 -13.77
CA PHE A 324 -1.41 20.08 -15.06
C PHE A 324 -1.02 21.18 -16.06
N THR A 325 -0.91 20.82 -17.34
CA THR A 325 -0.81 21.81 -18.43
C THR A 325 -2.11 22.60 -18.56
N GLU A 326 -2.05 23.76 -19.21
CA GLU A 326 -3.25 24.58 -19.45
C GLU A 326 -4.27 23.85 -20.32
N GLN A 327 -3.79 23.13 -21.34
CA GLN A 327 -4.62 22.31 -22.22
C GLN A 327 -5.31 21.18 -21.45
N ALA A 328 -4.62 20.55 -20.49
CA ALA A 328 -5.22 19.52 -19.64
C ALA A 328 -6.30 20.09 -18.71
N ARG A 329 -6.13 21.32 -18.21
CA ARG A 329 -7.16 22.01 -17.41
C ARG A 329 -8.41 22.32 -18.24
N GLN A 330 -8.23 22.87 -19.45
CA GLN A 330 -9.34 23.15 -20.37
C GLN A 330 -10.09 21.86 -20.75
N PHE A 331 -9.35 20.81 -21.12
CA PHE A 331 -9.96 19.50 -21.40
C PHE A 331 -10.70 18.92 -20.19
N ALA A 332 -10.15 19.10 -18.98
CA ALA A 332 -10.80 18.64 -17.77
C ALA A 332 -12.13 19.36 -17.51
N GLU A 333 -12.19 20.67 -17.73
CA GLU A 333 -13.43 21.45 -17.61
C GLU A 333 -14.48 21.02 -18.64
N GLU A 334 -14.08 20.79 -19.89
CA GLU A 334 -14.97 20.33 -20.97
C GLU A 334 -15.55 18.92 -20.74
N HIS A 335 -14.86 18.09 -19.95
CA HIS A 335 -15.19 16.69 -19.73
C HIS A 335 -15.49 16.34 -18.25
N ASP A 336 -15.75 17.35 -17.42
CA ASP A 336 -16.11 17.20 -16.00
C ASP A 336 -15.10 16.37 -15.16
N PHE A 337 -13.81 16.52 -15.44
CA PHE A 337 -12.75 15.90 -14.63
C PHE A 337 -12.50 16.69 -13.35
N VAL A 338 -12.29 15.97 -12.25
CA VAL A 338 -11.75 16.55 -11.01
C VAL A 338 -10.22 16.46 -11.03
N LEU A 339 -9.54 17.58 -10.86
CA LEU A 339 -8.08 17.64 -10.82
C LEU A 339 -7.60 17.97 -9.41
N TYR A 340 -6.67 17.18 -8.87
CA TYR A 340 -6.03 17.44 -7.59
C TYR A 340 -4.51 17.45 -7.71
N THR A 341 -3.89 18.37 -6.97
CA THR A 341 -2.45 18.47 -6.74
C THR A 341 -2.11 18.09 -5.30
N LEU A 342 -0.82 18.02 -4.96
CA LEU A 342 -0.39 17.85 -3.58
C LEU A 342 -0.88 18.98 -2.67
N ALA A 343 -0.87 20.23 -3.15
CA ALA A 343 -1.36 21.36 -2.38
C ALA A 343 -2.85 21.23 -2.04
N ASP A 344 -3.65 20.71 -2.97
CA ASP A 344 -5.07 20.46 -2.74
C ASP A 344 -5.28 19.35 -1.71
N MET A 345 -4.45 18.29 -1.76
CA MET A 345 -4.45 17.25 -0.74
C MET A 345 -4.21 17.85 0.64
N GLN A 346 -3.13 18.61 0.81
CA GLN A 346 -2.79 19.25 2.08
C GLN A 346 -3.91 20.18 2.61
N THR A 347 -4.48 21.02 1.75
CA THR A 347 -5.52 22.00 2.12
C THR A 347 -6.82 21.31 2.56
N CYS A 348 -7.17 20.19 1.94
CA CYS A 348 -8.34 19.41 2.32
C CYS A 348 -8.25 18.83 3.74
N PHE A 349 -7.05 18.79 4.34
CA PHE A 349 -6.80 18.25 5.68
C PHE A 349 -6.55 19.30 6.75
N LEU A 350 -5.89 20.42 6.42
CA LEU A 350 -5.67 21.53 7.34
C LEU A 350 -6.93 22.36 7.64
N SER A 351 -8.05 22.07 6.98
CA SER A 351 -9.35 22.73 7.19
C SER A 351 -10.21 22.07 8.29
N LEU A 352 -9.57 21.33 9.19
CA LEU A 352 -10.12 20.76 10.43
C LEU A 352 -9.54 21.50 11.64
#